data_AF-Q9R6U8-F1
#
_entry.id   AF-Q9R6U8-F1
#
_cell.length_a   1.000
_cell.length_b   1.000
_cell.length_c   1.000
_cell.angle_alpha   90.00
_cell.angle_beta   90.00
_cell.angle_gamma   90.00
#
_symmetry.space_group_name_H-M   'P 1'
#
loop_
_entity.id
_entity.type
_entity.pdbx_description
1 polymer ?
#
loop_
_entity_poly.entity_id
_entity_poly.type
_entity_poly.pdbx_seq_one_letter_code
_entity_poly.pdbx_strand_id
1 'polypeptide(L)'
;MLKNDIWILEQAQQGMISPFEASLIRQIQLSPQQTVPALSYGLSSYGYDIRLSPEEFLIFRHIPGTVVNPKAFSPENLERVDLKRDEYGDYFIIPANSYGLGVSLEKIQMPPNVT
;
A
#
# COMPACT_ATOMS: atom_id res chain seq x y z
N MET A 1 -20.51 -13.20 3.35
CA MET A 1 -19.66 -14.36 2.96
C MET A 1 -18.37 -13.81 2.39
N LEU A 2 -17.22 -14.35 2.80
CA LEU A 2 -15.93 -13.94 2.25
C LEU A 2 -15.85 -14.33 0.76
N LYS A 3 -15.37 -13.41 -0.07
CA LYS A 3 -15.25 -13.63 -1.52
C LYS A 3 -13.96 -14.37 -1.83
N ASN A 4 -14.03 -15.32 -2.76
CA ASN A 4 -12.88 -16.09 -3.21
C ASN A 4 -12.16 -15.38 -4.37
N ASP A 5 -11.01 -15.92 -4.74
CA ASP A 5 -10.19 -15.52 -5.88
C ASP A 5 -10.97 -15.40 -7.20
N ILE A 6 -11.83 -16.36 -7.54
CA ILE A 6 -12.65 -16.35 -8.77
C ILE A 6 -13.50 -15.07 -8.83
N TRP A 7 -14.23 -14.78 -7.74
CA TRP A 7 -15.06 -13.59 -7.68
C TRP A 7 -14.21 -12.30 -7.73
N ILE A 8 -13.08 -12.26 -7.02
CA ILE A 8 -12.20 -11.09 -7.02
C ILE A 8 -11.67 -10.82 -8.43
N LEU A 9 -11.26 -11.86 -9.16
CA LEU A 9 -10.78 -11.78 -10.53
C LEU A 9 -11.86 -11.27 -11.49
N GLU A 10 -13.09 -11.77 -11.39
CA GLU A 10 -14.23 -11.30 -12.18
C GLU A 10 -14.53 -9.81 -11.93
N GLN A 11 -14.46 -9.36 -10.68
CA GLN A 11 -14.68 -7.95 -10.35
C GLN A 11 -13.50 -7.07 -10.76
N ALA A 12 -12.27 -7.56 -10.68
CA ALA A 12 -11.09 -6.84 -11.13
C ALA A 12 -11.13 -6.59 -12.65
N GLN A 13 -11.62 -7.54 -13.45
CA GLN A 13 -11.88 -7.35 -14.88
C GLN A 13 -12.92 -6.25 -15.15
N GLN A 14 -13.81 -5.99 -14.20
CA GLN A 14 -14.79 -4.90 -14.25
C GLN A 14 -14.25 -3.57 -13.67
N GLY A 15 -12.98 -3.52 -13.30
CA GLY A 15 -12.32 -2.30 -12.80
C GLY A 15 -12.33 -2.13 -11.29
N MET A 16 -12.66 -3.16 -10.50
CA MET A 16 -12.65 -3.08 -9.04
C MET A 16 -11.26 -2.75 -8.48
N ILE A 17 -10.18 -3.26 -9.09
CA ILE A 17 -8.80 -3.04 -8.64
C ILE A 17 -7.96 -2.68 -9.86
N SER A 18 -7.19 -1.59 -9.80
CA SER A 18 -6.31 -1.16 -10.89
C SER A 18 -5.05 -0.48 -10.36
N PRO A 19 -3.83 -0.93 -10.74
CA PRO A 19 -3.53 -2.13 -11.53
C PRO A 19 -3.89 -3.44 -10.79
N PHE A 20 -4.07 -4.55 -11.50
CA PHE A 20 -4.44 -5.85 -10.91
C PHE A 20 -3.46 -6.96 -11.30
N GLU A 21 -3.03 -7.72 -10.30
CA GLU A 21 -2.19 -8.92 -10.46
C GLU A 21 -3.02 -10.18 -10.25
N ALA A 22 -3.25 -10.94 -11.33
CA ALA A 22 -4.12 -12.12 -11.31
C ALA A 22 -3.53 -13.34 -10.58
N SER A 23 -2.33 -13.23 -10.02
CA SER A 23 -1.69 -14.27 -9.22
C SER A 23 -0.82 -13.66 -8.13
N LEU A 24 -0.42 -14.48 -7.15
CA LEU A 24 0.43 -14.04 -6.06
C LEU A 24 1.89 -13.93 -6.51
N ILE A 25 2.36 -12.70 -6.69
CA ILE A 25 3.73 -12.37 -7.07
C ILE A 25 4.63 -12.49 -5.84
N ARG A 26 5.76 -13.19 -5.99
CA ARG A 26 6.73 -13.45 -4.89
C ARG A 26 8.16 -13.06 -5.22
N GLN A 27 8.40 -12.56 -6.43
CA GLN A 27 9.70 -12.16 -6.95
C GLN A 27 9.52 -10.89 -7.76
N ILE A 28 10.48 -9.98 -7.69
CA ILE A 28 10.51 -8.74 -8.46
C ILE A 28 11.86 -8.59 -9.17
N GLN A 29 11.80 -8.00 -10.37
CA GLN A 29 12.99 -7.64 -11.12
C GLN A 29 13.40 -6.21 -10.75
N LEU A 30 14.57 -6.02 -10.14
CA LEU A 30 15.09 -4.69 -9.81
C LEU A 30 15.98 -4.11 -10.92
N SER A 31 16.69 -4.97 -11.65
CA SER A 31 17.50 -4.61 -12.82
C SER A 31 17.52 -5.77 -13.82
N PRO A 32 17.94 -5.63 -15.09
CA PRO A 32 17.90 -6.73 -16.06
C PRO A 32 18.66 -8.00 -15.65
N GLN A 33 19.57 -7.91 -14.69
CA GLN A 33 20.37 -9.04 -14.18
C GLN A 33 20.03 -9.42 -12.73
N GLN A 34 19.09 -8.72 -12.07
CA GLN A 34 18.80 -8.91 -10.64
C GLN A 34 17.30 -9.12 -10.38
N THR A 35 16.97 -10.35 -9.97
CA THR A 35 15.66 -10.74 -9.44
C THR A 35 15.81 -11.00 -7.94
N VAL A 36 14.95 -10.41 -7.12
CA VAL A 36 14.96 -10.61 -5.66
C VAL A 36 13.61 -11.13 -5.16
N PRO A 37 13.57 -11.83 -4.02
CA PRO A 37 12.30 -12.14 -3.35
C PRO A 37 11.53 -10.86 -3.02
N ALA A 38 10.21 -10.91 -3.15
CA ALA A 38 9.33 -9.81 -2.80
C ALA A 38 8.55 -10.13 -1.51
N LEU A 39 8.16 -9.10 -0.76
CA LEU A 39 6.96 -9.19 0.05
C LEU A 39 5.80 -9.40 -0.91
N SER A 40 5.12 -10.55 -0.81
CA SER A 40 4.19 -10.97 -1.85
C SER A 40 3.00 -10.04 -1.99
N TYR A 41 2.48 -9.92 -3.20
CA TYR A 41 1.31 -9.11 -3.51
C TYR A 41 0.47 -9.74 -4.62
N GLY A 42 -0.76 -9.28 -4.79
CA GLY A 42 -1.70 -9.75 -5.82
C GLY A 42 -2.76 -10.71 -5.29
N LEU A 43 -3.39 -11.45 -6.21
CA LEU A 43 -4.53 -12.32 -5.90
C LEU A 43 -4.13 -13.53 -5.03
N SER A 44 -4.87 -13.73 -3.95
CA SER A 44 -4.80 -14.89 -3.05
C SER A 44 -6.18 -15.58 -2.98
N SER A 45 -6.25 -16.78 -2.39
CA SER A 45 -7.45 -17.64 -2.45
C SER A 45 -8.74 -16.97 -1.97
N TYR A 46 -8.66 -16.06 -1.01
CA TYR A 46 -9.81 -15.33 -0.45
C TYR A 46 -9.49 -13.87 -0.15
N GLY A 47 -8.60 -13.27 -0.93
CA GLY A 47 -8.14 -11.91 -0.70
C GLY A 47 -7.24 -11.38 -1.80
N TYR A 48 -6.84 -10.13 -1.65
CA TYR A 48 -5.92 -9.47 -2.56
C TYR A 48 -4.92 -8.65 -1.74
N ASP A 49 -3.64 -8.94 -1.92
CA ASP A 49 -2.56 -8.27 -1.22
C ASP A 49 -2.17 -7.01 -2.02
N ILE A 50 -2.48 -5.83 -1.45
CA ILE A 50 -2.16 -4.52 -2.06
C ILE A 50 -0.70 -4.12 -1.81
N ARG A 51 -0.18 -3.25 -2.68
CA ARG A 51 1.18 -2.70 -2.59
C ARG A 51 1.17 -1.31 -1.98
N LEU A 52 2.26 -0.94 -1.32
CA LEU A 52 2.52 0.45 -0.93
C LEU A 52 2.97 1.24 -2.16
N SER A 53 2.36 2.40 -2.40
CA SER A 53 2.75 3.30 -3.47
C SER A 53 4.08 4.00 -3.16
N PRO A 54 4.99 4.17 -4.14
CA PRO A 54 6.21 4.97 -3.97
C PRO A 54 5.95 6.48 -4.06
N GLU A 55 4.73 6.91 -4.41
CA GLU A 55 4.41 8.31 -4.70
C GLU A 55 4.29 9.20 -3.45
N GLU A 56 3.72 8.67 -2.36
CA GLU A 56 3.52 9.44 -1.14
C GLU A 56 3.54 8.57 0.11
N PHE A 57 4.31 9.05 1.10
CA PHE A 57 4.29 8.53 2.46
C PHE A 57 4.44 9.69 3.45
N LEU A 58 3.56 9.74 4.43
CA LEU A 58 3.57 10.73 5.50
C LEU A 58 3.90 10.04 6.82
N ILE A 59 4.62 10.69 7.72
CA ILE A 59 4.81 10.23 9.09
C ILE A 59 4.23 11.21 10.09
N PHE A 60 3.79 10.69 11.24
CA PHE A 60 3.36 11.51 12.34
C PHE A 60 4.57 12.12 13.03
N ARG A 61 4.59 13.46 13.13
CA ARG A 61 5.55 14.18 13.95
C ARG A 61 4.91 14.63 15.25
N HIS A 62 5.64 14.47 16.35
CA HIS A 62 5.19 14.92 17.65
C HIS A 62 5.47 16.42 17.79
N ILE A 63 4.41 17.23 17.89
CA ILE A 63 4.52 18.67 18.19
C ILE A 63 4.33 18.86 19.69
N PRO A 64 5.38 19.24 20.46
CA PRO A 64 5.28 19.39 21.90
C PRO A 64 4.16 20.34 22.33
N GLY A 65 3.39 19.94 23.34
CA GLY A 65 2.30 20.76 23.89
C GLY A 65 1.01 20.75 23.09
N THR A 66 0.94 19.96 22.00
CA THR A 66 -0.29 19.79 21.22
C THR A 66 -0.92 18.41 21.45
N VAL A 67 -2.24 18.33 21.26
CA VAL A 67 -2.99 17.07 21.26
C VAL A 67 -3.59 16.90 19.88
N VAL A 68 -3.43 15.72 19.28
CA VAL A 68 -4.06 15.41 17.99
C VAL A 68 -5.57 15.33 18.18
N ASN A 69 -6.32 16.21 17.52
CA ASN A 69 -7.77 16.16 17.47
C ASN A 69 -8.23 15.51 16.14
N PRO A 70 -8.72 14.26 16.14
CA PRO A 70 -9.13 13.58 14.91
C PRO A 70 -10.29 14.26 14.18
N LYS A 71 -11.12 15.05 14.88
CA LYS A 71 -12.24 15.79 14.29
C LYS A 71 -11.83 17.14 13.67
N ALA A 72 -10.64 17.64 14.03
CA ALA A 72 -10.06 18.87 13.51
C ALA A 72 -8.57 18.66 13.30
N PHE A 73 -8.25 17.73 12.39
CA PHE A 73 -6.88 17.28 12.18
C PHE A 73 -6.01 18.41 11.61
N SER A 74 -4.88 18.70 12.28
CA SER A 74 -3.90 19.66 11.76
C SER A 74 -2.91 18.95 10.84
N PRO A 75 -2.77 19.37 9.57
CA PRO A 75 -1.74 18.86 8.65
C PRO A 75 -0.32 19.01 9.18
N GLU A 76 -0.10 19.96 10.10
CA GLU A 76 1.18 20.11 10.76
C GLU A 76 1.59 18.86 11.54
N ASN A 77 0.70 17.96 11.93
CA ASN A 77 1.10 16.70 12.59
C ASN A 77 1.71 15.68 11.62
N LEU A 78 1.72 15.98 10.32
CA LEU A 78 2.26 15.11 9.28
C LEU A 78 3.46 15.75 8.60
N GLU A 79 4.41 14.91 8.22
CA GLU A 79 5.57 15.28 7.44
C GLU A 79 5.74 14.28 6.30
N ARG A 80 6.06 14.78 5.10
CA ARG A 80 6.39 13.94 3.94
C ARG A 80 7.76 13.30 4.14
N VAL A 81 7.85 12.00 3.84
CA VAL A 81 9.11 11.27 3.86
C VAL A 81 9.62 11.08 2.43
N ASP A 82 10.90 11.37 2.21
CA ASP A 82 11.54 11.11 0.93
C ASP A 82 11.67 9.61 0.69
N LEU A 83 11.31 9.17 -0.52
CA LEU A 83 11.60 7.81 -0.98
C LEU A 83 13.11 7.59 -1.04
N LYS A 84 13.58 6.52 -0.42
CA LYS A 84 14.97 6.06 -0.45
C LYS A 84 15.10 4.88 -1.41
N ARG A 85 16.31 4.68 -1.93
CA ARG A 85 16.65 3.59 -2.85
C ARG A 85 18.01 3.01 -2.52
N ASP A 86 18.11 1.68 -2.49
CA ASP A 86 19.37 0.95 -2.44
C ASP A 86 19.30 -0.38 -3.23
N GLU A 87 20.21 -1.32 -2.97
CA GLU A 87 20.27 -2.62 -3.65
C GLU A 87 19.04 -3.53 -3.41
N TYR A 88 18.23 -3.24 -2.38
CA TYR A 88 17.01 -3.96 -2.03
C TYR A 88 15.74 -3.31 -2.59
N GLY A 89 15.87 -2.16 -3.28
CA GLY A 89 14.77 -1.46 -3.94
C GLY A 89 14.40 -0.13 -3.28
N ASP A 90 13.14 0.26 -3.43
CA ASP A 90 12.59 1.54 -2.98
C ASP A 90 11.86 1.39 -1.64
N TYR A 91 12.08 2.32 -0.71
CA TYR A 91 11.49 2.26 0.64
C TYR A 91 11.38 3.63 1.33
N PHE A 92 10.55 3.69 2.37
CA PHE A 92 10.46 4.81 3.29
C PHE A 92 10.97 4.40 4.68
N ILE A 93 11.53 5.36 5.42
CA ILE A 93 12.01 5.14 6.79
C ILE A 93 11.00 5.72 7.78
N ILE A 94 10.47 4.87 8.65
CA ILE A 94 9.62 5.29 9.78
C ILE A 94 10.52 5.42 11.01
N PRO A 95 10.59 6.60 11.66
CA PRO A 95 11.34 6.75 12.91
C PRO A 95 10.80 5.84 14.02
N ALA A 96 11.68 5.48 14.96
CA ALA A 96 11.27 4.71 16.13
C ALA A 96 10.11 5.40 16.87
N ASN A 97 9.14 4.60 17.30
CA ASN A 97 7.95 5.06 18.04
C ASN A 97 7.07 6.08 17.27
N SER A 98 7.14 6.09 15.93
CA SER A 98 6.24 6.87 15.07
C SER A 98 5.28 5.96 14.29
N TYR A 99 4.38 6.58 13.52
CA TYR A 99 3.41 5.93 12.64
C TYR A 99 3.46 6.58 11.25
N GLY A 100 3.16 5.81 10.21
CA GLY A 100 3.13 6.28 8.82
C GLY A 100 1.75 6.17 8.18
N LEU A 101 1.47 7.06 7.23
CA LEU A 101 0.33 7.03 6.33
C LEU A 101 0.87 6.84 4.92
N GLY A 102 0.63 5.66 4.36
CA GLY A 102 0.88 5.36 2.96
C GLY A 102 -0.41 5.24 2.18
N VAL A 103 -0.32 5.39 0.86
CA VAL A 103 -1.42 5.09 -0.06
C VAL A 103 -1.13 3.80 -0.80
N SER A 104 -2.18 3.05 -1.13
CA SER A 104 -2.03 1.86 -1.96
C SER A 104 -1.60 2.24 -3.37
N LEU A 105 -0.77 1.40 -4.00
CA LEU A 105 -0.49 1.52 -5.42
C LEU A 105 -1.74 1.24 -6.24
N GLU A 106 -2.53 0.25 -5.81
CA GLU A 106 -3.80 -0.07 -6.42
C GLU A 106 -4.88 0.93 -6.01
N LYS A 107 -5.60 1.44 -7.02
CA LYS A 107 -6.88 2.10 -6.82
C LYS A 107 -7.97 1.04 -6.74
N ILE A 108 -8.78 1.10 -5.67
CA ILE A 108 -9.91 0.20 -5.46
C ILE A 108 -11.22 0.95 -5.71
N GLN A 109 -12.04 0.47 -6.64
CA GLN A 109 -13.40 0.93 -6.87
C GLN A 109 -14.38 -0.14 -6.37
N MET A 110 -14.80 0.00 -5.10
CA MET A 110 -15.60 -1.01 -4.44
C MET A 110 -17.01 -1.12 -5.04
N PRO A 111 -17.46 -2.32 -5.46
CA PRO A 111 -18.83 -2.54 -5.89
C PRO A 111 -19.82 -2.32 -4.72
N PRO A 112 -21.03 -1.81 -4.98
CA PRO A 112 -21.99 -1.45 -3.93
C PRO A 112 -22.56 -2.66 -3.17
N ASN A 113 -22.35 -3.87 -3.67
CA ASN A 113 -22.83 -5.13 -3.09
C ASN A 113 -21.77 -5.85 -2.23
N VAL A 114 -20.67 -5.18 -1.92
CA VAL A 114 -19.64 -5.66 -0.98
C VAL A 114 -19.83 -4.96 0.36
N THR A 115 -19.95 -5.74 1.43
CA THR A 115 -20.19 -5.29 2.81
C THR A 115 -19.27 -6.00 3.77
#